data_AF-Q53T53-F1
#
_entry.id   AF-Q53T53-F1
#
_cell.length_a   1.000
_cell.length_b   1.000
_cell.length_c   1.000
_cell.angle_alpha   90.00
_cell.angle_beta   90.00
_cell.angle_gamma   90.00
#
_symmetry.space_group_name_H-M   'P 1'
#
loop_
_entity.id
_entity.type
_entity.pdbx_description
1 polymer ?
#
loop_
_entity_poly.entity_id
_entity_poly.type
_entity_poly.pdbx_seq_one_letter_code
_entity_poly.pdbx_strand_id
1 'polypeptide(L)' 'DEVNKAYRKLAVLLHPDKCVAPGSEDAFKAVVNARTALLKNIK' A
#
# COMPACT_ATOMS: atom_id res chain seq x y z
N ASP A 1 13.41 -3.47 5.74
CA ASP A 1 13.45 -2.15 5.07
C ASP A 1 12.73 -2.14 3.71
N GLU A 2 12.95 -3.15 2.87
CA GLU A 2 12.40 -3.23 1.51
C GLU A 2 10.87 -3.17 1.43
N VAL A 3 10.16 -3.86 2.33
CA VAL A 3 8.68 -3.81 2.40
C VAL A 3 8.17 -2.39 2.59
N ASN A 4 8.83 -1.60 3.45
CA ASN A 4 8.46 -0.19 3.65
C ASN A 4 8.78 0.66 2.42
N LYS A 5 9.88 0.38 1.71
CA LYS A 5 10.25 1.10 0.48
C LYS A 5 9.28 0.82 -0.66
N ALA A 6 8.88 -0.44 -0.86
CA ALA A 6 7.88 -0.84 -1.84
C ALA A 6 6.50 -0.23 -1.52
N TYR A 7 6.09 -0.30 -0.25
CA TYR A 7 4.85 0.31 0.21
C TYR A 7 4.78 1.80 -0.09
N ARG A 8 5.82 2.59 0.21
CA ARG A 8 5.81 4.04 -0.04
C ARG A 8 5.58 4.38 -1.52
N LYS A 9 6.19 3.61 -2.44
CA LYS A 9 6.01 3.81 -3.89
C LYS A 9 4.56 3.54 -4.32
N LEU A 10 4.00 2.41 -3.87
CA LEU A 10 2.61 2.03 -4.18
C LEU A 10 1.61 2.98 -3.52
N ALA A 11 1.87 3.41 -2.29
CA ALA A 11 1.03 4.35 -1.56
C ALA A 11 0.92 5.69 -2.28
N VAL A 12 2.03 6.24 -2.81
CA VAL A 12 1.99 7.49 -3.58
C VAL A 12 1.19 7.35 -4.88
N LEU A 13 1.26 6.19 -5.53
CA LEU A 13 0.55 5.93 -6.78
C LEU A 13 -0.96 5.74 -6.58
N LEU A 14 -1.34 5.04 -5.51
CA LEU A 14 -2.72 4.61 -5.25
C LEU A 14 -3.46 5.49 -4.25
N HIS A 15 -2.82 6.50 -3.65
CA HIS A 15 -3.47 7.35 -2.66
C HIS A 15 -4.76 7.96 -3.25
N PRO A 16 -5.91 7.90 -2.55
CA PRO A 16 -7.18 8.38 -3.08
C PRO A 16 -7.14 9.87 -3.46
N ASP A 17 -6.39 10.70 -2.71
CA ASP A 17 -6.19 12.13 -3.06
C ASP A 17 -5.47 12.36 -4.41
N LYS A 18 -4.68 11.38 -4.87
CA LYS A 18 -3.84 11.51 -6.08
C LYS A 18 -4.34 10.65 -7.24
N CYS A 19 -5.08 9.58 -6.95
CA CYS A 19 -5.56 8.62 -7.92
C CYS A 19 -7.10 8.59 -7.92
N VAL A 20 -7.70 9.23 -8.93
CA VAL A 20 -9.16 9.32 -9.12
C VAL A 20 -9.72 8.10 -9.89
N ALA A 21 -8.88 7.08 -10.13
CA ALA A 21 -9.33 5.87 -10.79
C ALA A 21 -10.35 5.12 -9.91
N PRO A 22 -11.42 4.56 -10.49
CA PRO A 22 -12.36 3.74 -9.72
C PRO A 22 -11.63 2.56 -9.08
N GLY A 23 -11.82 2.35 -7.78
CA GLY A 23 -11.17 1.29 -7.00
C GLY A 23 -9.78 1.61 -6.48
N SER A 24 -9.27 2.84 -6.64
CA SER A 24 -7.97 3.26 -6.06
C SER A 24 -7.93 3.13 -4.54
N GLU A 25 -9.03 3.45 -3.87
CA GLU A 25 -9.18 3.33 -2.41
C GLU A 25 -9.06 1.87 -1.94
N ASP A 26 -9.73 0.94 -2.62
CA ASP A 26 -9.68 -0.48 -2.27
C ASP A 26 -8.30 -1.08 -2.55
N ALA A 27 -7.66 -0.68 -3.66
CA ALA A 27 -6.29 -1.06 -3.96
C ALA A 27 -5.31 -0.52 -2.90
N PHE A 28 -5.49 0.72 -2.44
CA PHE A 28 -4.69 1.31 -1.38
C PHE A 28 -4.86 0.54 -0.05
N LYS A 29 -6.10 0.22 0.34
CA LYS A 29 -6.39 -0.61 1.53
C LYS A 29 -5.72 -1.99 1.43
N ALA A 30 -5.78 -2.64 0.26
CA ALA A 30 -5.13 -3.93 0.03
C ALA A 30 -3.61 -3.85 0.23
N VAL A 31 -2.97 -2.80 -0.27
CA VAL A 31 -1.52 -2.56 -0.10
C VAL A 31 -1.16 -2.32 1.38
N VAL A 32 -1.96 -1.57 2.12
CA VAL A 32 -1.78 -1.36 3.57
C VAL A 32 -1.86 -2.68 4.34
N ASN A 33 -2.85 -3.52 4.03
CA ASN A 33 -3.04 -4.83 4.65
C ASN A 33 -1.86 -5.77 4.35
N ALA A 34 -1.44 -5.84 3.08
CA ALA A 34 -0.29 -6.65 2.66
C ALA A 34 1.00 -6.23 3.39
N ARG A 35 1.28 -4.92 3.50
CA ARG A 35 2.43 -4.42 4.28
C ARG A 35 2.39 -4.91 5.73
N THR A 36 1.23 -4.79 6.38
CA THR A 36 1.07 -5.18 7.78
C THR A 36 1.29 -6.68 7.96
N ALA A 37 0.73 -7.51 7.08
CA ALA A 37 0.90 -8.96 7.10
C ALA A 37 2.37 -9.38 6.91
N LEU A 38 3.07 -8.79 5.93
CA LEU A 38 4.49 -9.07 5.68
C LEU A 38 5.36 -8.67 6.87
N LEU A 39 5.13 -7.49 7.45
CA LEU A 39 5.91 -7.03 8.61
C LEU A 39 5.62 -7.83 9.90
N LYS A 40 4.42 -8.41 10.02
CA LYS A 40 4.05 -9.28 11.13
C LYS A 40 4.78 -10.63 11.08
N ASN A 41 5.02 -11.16 9.87
CA ASN A 41 5.66 -12.47 9.65
C ASN A 41 7.19 -12.39 9.55
N ILE A 42 7.76 -11.19 9.45
CA ILE A 42 9.22 -10.95 9.44
C ILE A 42 9.77 -10.79 10.88
N LYS A 43 8.90 -10.67 11.89
CA LYS A 43 9.25 -10.71 13.31
C LYS A 43 9.25 -12.15 13.82
#